data_AF-K3WU05-F1
#
_entry.id   AF-K3WU05-F1
#
_cell.length_a   1.000
_cell.length_b   1.000
_cell.length_c   1.000
_cell.angle_alpha   90.00
_cell.angle_beta   90.00
_cell.angle_gamma   90.00
#
_symmetry.space_group_name_H-M   'P 1'
#
loop_
_entity.id
_entity.type
_entity.pdbx_description
1 polymer ?
#
loop_
_entity_poly.entity_id
_entity_poly.type
_entity_poly.pdbx_seq_one_letter_code
_entity_poly.pdbx_strand_id
1 'polypeptide(L)'
;MRLYLLSHHAKIASRIEIFTSSYAYRRLEWETHARFQRLGFVSFQSNEQSNFTARELKIIAFPTQEKVTMIRLVLHSCHANPQNMFEQVGLLSVVAAQAICRGMERKGSPV
;
A
#
# COMPACT_ATOMS: atom_id res chain seq x y z
N MET A 1 -5.73 9.07 4.01
CA MET A 1 -5.48 7.64 4.29
C MET A 1 -3.99 7.36 4.15
N ARG A 2 -3.44 6.35 4.85
CA ARG A 2 -2.07 5.86 4.67
C ARG A 2 -2.09 4.37 4.35
N LEU A 3 -1.20 3.94 3.46
CA LEU A 3 -0.95 2.54 3.14
C LEU A 3 0.44 2.16 3.65
N TYR A 4 0.50 1.06 4.38
CA TYR A 4 1.70 0.49 4.96
C TYR A 4 2.00 -0.81 4.22
N LEU A 5 3.17 -0.88 3.58
CA LEU A 5 3.63 -2.05 2.83
C LEU A 5 4.91 -2.56 3.50
N LEU A 6 4.83 -3.72 4.15
CA LEU A 6 5.99 -4.39 4.74
C LEU A 6 6.51 -5.45 3.78
N SER A 7 7.71 -5.28 3.26
CA SER A 7 8.32 -6.28 2.37
C SER A 7 8.74 -7.52 3.15
N HIS A 8 8.62 -8.68 2.49
CA HIS A 8 9.36 -9.87 2.91
C HIS A 8 10.87 -9.61 2.76
N HIS A 9 11.67 -10.13 3.68
CA HIS A 9 13.12 -9.83 3.77
C HIS A 9 13.96 -10.39 2.61
N ALA A 10 13.53 -11.52 2.02
CA ALA A 10 14.19 -12.17 0.88
C ALA A 10 13.39 -12.12 -0.44
N LYS A 11 12.09 -11.77 -0.41
CA LYS A 11 11.22 -11.75 -1.61
C LYS A 11 10.87 -10.32 -1.98
N ILE A 12 11.88 -9.47 -2.04
CA ILE A 12 11.72 -8.03 -2.07
C ILE A 12 11.37 -7.59 -3.49
N ALA A 13 10.21 -6.97 -3.69
CA ALA A 13 9.86 -6.36 -4.97
C ALA A 13 10.75 -5.13 -5.25
N SER A 14 11.35 -5.05 -6.43
CA SER A 14 12.15 -3.89 -6.87
C SER A 14 11.31 -2.60 -6.97
N ARG A 15 10.03 -2.78 -7.31
CA ARG A 15 9.04 -1.72 -7.46
C ARG A 15 7.64 -2.24 -7.17
N ILE A 16 6.83 -1.44 -6.50
CA ILE A 16 5.39 -1.63 -6.39
C ILE A 16 4.69 -0.39 -6.94
N GLU A 17 3.92 -0.55 -8.00
CA GLU A 17 3.05 0.50 -8.50
C GLU A 17 1.70 0.47 -7.78
N ILE A 18 1.18 1.66 -7.51
CA ILE A 18 -0.01 1.86 -6.70
C ILE A 18 -1.05 2.58 -7.56
N PHE A 19 -2.23 1.99 -7.63
CA PHE A 19 -3.39 2.57 -8.29
C PHE A 19 -4.57 2.67 -7.34
N THR A 20 -5.42 3.66 -7.55
CA THR A 20 -6.59 3.94 -6.73
C THR A 20 -7.84 4.03 -7.60
N SER A 21 -8.99 3.71 -7.00
CA SER A 21 -10.28 4.00 -7.60
C SER A 21 -11.27 4.53 -6.56
N SER A 22 -12.09 5.48 -6.97
CA SER A 22 -13.21 6.05 -6.20
C SER A 22 -14.55 5.42 -6.58
N TYR A 23 -14.56 4.38 -7.42
CA TYR A 23 -15.77 3.75 -7.94
C TYR A 23 -16.68 3.25 -6.81
N ALA A 24 -17.89 3.81 -6.74
CA ALA A 24 -18.88 3.42 -5.76
C ALA A 24 -19.33 1.98 -6.05
N TYR A 25 -19.31 1.14 -5.02
CA TYR A 25 -19.75 -0.26 -5.06
C TYR A 25 -21.24 -0.35 -5.46
N ARG A 26 -21.53 -0.30 -6.77
CA ARG A 26 -22.79 -0.78 -7.32
C ARG A 26 -22.55 -2.22 -7.79
N ARG A 27 -23.32 -3.10 -7.17
CA ARG A 27 -23.33 -4.57 -7.25
C ARG A 27 -22.74 -5.15 -8.56
N LEU A 28 -21.80 -6.09 -8.38
CA LEU A 28 -21.46 -7.24 -9.24
C LEU A 28 -20.50 -7.06 -10.43
N GLU A 29 -20.00 -5.86 -10.74
CA GLU A 29 -19.12 -5.66 -11.92
C GLU A 29 -17.76 -5.01 -11.55
N TRP A 30 -17.01 -5.64 -10.65
CA TRP A 30 -15.73 -5.10 -10.17
C TRP A 30 -14.60 -5.23 -11.20
N GLU A 31 -14.63 -6.24 -12.07
CA GLU A 31 -13.57 -6.47 -13.07
C GLU A 31 -13.71 -5.60 -14.33
N THR A 32 -14.92 -5.23 -14.73
CA THR A 32 -15.14 -4.61 -16.04
C THR A 32 -15.18 -3.07 -16.03
N HIS A 33 -15.45 -2.42 -14.88
CA HIS A 33 -15.74 -0.98 -14.87
C HIS A 33 -14.96 -0.13 -13.85
N ALA A 34 -14.14 -0.73 -12.99
CA ALA A 34 -13.31 0.05 -12.05
C ALA A 34 -12.19 0.79 -12.80
N ARG A 35 -12.37 2.09 -13.05
CA ARG A 35 -11.31 2.95 -13.58
C ARG A 35 -10.28 3.20 -12.48
N PHE A 36 -9.08 2.65 -12.68
CA PHE A 36 -7.94 2.84 -11.79
C PHE A 36 -7.06 3.99 -12.28
N GLN A 37 -6.78 4.94 -11.39
CA GLN A 37 -5.81 6.00 -11.62
C GLN A 37 -4.47 5.64 -10.97
N ARG A 38 -3.37 5.89 -11.67
CA ARG A 38 -2.03 5.67 -11.13
C ARG A 38 -1.71 6.75 -10.09
N LEU A 39 -1.47 6.32 -8.85
CA LEU A 39 -1.01 7.21 -7.78
C LEU A 39 0.50 7.43 -7.88
N GLY A 40 1.25 6.38 -8.23
CA GLY A 40 2.71 6.41 -8.31
C GLY A 40 3.31 5.03 -8.04
N PHE A 41 4.56 5.01 -7.60
CA PHE A 41 5.25 3.79 -7.22
C PHE A 41 6.19 4.01 -6.04
N VAL A 42 6.52 2.91 -5.36
CA VAL A 42 7.60 2.86 -4.38
C VAL A 42 8.59 1.78 -4.77
N SER A 43 9.86 1.99 -4.43
CA SER A 43 10.92 1.00 -4.58
C SER A 43 11.47 0.60 -3.23
N PHE A 44 11.78 -0.69 -3.08
CA PHE A 44 12.44 -1.24 -1.91
C PHE A 44 13.92 -1.42 -2.18
N GLN A 45 14.73 -1.45 -1.13
CA GLN A 45 16.15 -1.75 -1.20
C GLN A 45 16.38 -3.26 -1.29
N SER A 46 17.45 -3.69 -1.96
CA SER A 46 17.78 -5.13 -2.09
C SER A 46 18.09 -5.81 -0.76
N ASN A 47 18.37 -5.02 0.28
CA ASN A 47 18.62 -5.49 1.64
C ASN A 47 19.91 -6.32 1.79
N GLU A 48 20.82 -6.24 0.82
CA GLU A 48 22.14 -6.89 0.84
C GLU A 48 22.98 -6.46 2.06
N GLN A 49 22.91 -5.17 2.42
CA GLN A 49 23.66 -4.62 3.56
C GLN A 49 23.30 -5.27 4.91
N SER A 50 22.11 -5.86 5.03
CA SER A 50 21.68 -6.55 6.26
C SER A 50 21.78 -8.08 6.15
N ASN A 51 22.43 -8.61 5.11
CA ASN A 51 22.41 -10.02 4.75
C ASN A 51 20.98 -10.57 4.60
N PHE A 52 20.10 -9.76 4.01
CA PHE A 52 18.69 -10.10 3.78
C PHE A 52 17.90 -10.41 5.06
N THR A 53 18.32 -9.93 6.23
CA THR A 53 17.63 -10.20 7.51
C THR A 53 16.64 -9.10 7.90
N ALA A 54 16.89 -7.87 7.50
CA ALA A 54 16.02 -6.75 7.83
C ALA A 54 14.74 -6.75 6.99
N ARG A 55 13.73 -6.01 7.44
CA ARG A 55 12.50 -5.77 6.66
C ARG A 55 12.34 -4.28 6.44
N GLU A 56 11.91 -3.91 5.25
CA GLU A 56 11.63 -2.52 4.91
C GLU A 56 10.12 -2.28 4.92
N LEU A 57 9.72 -1.22 5.64
CA LEU A 57 8.35 -0.71 5.67
C LEU A 57 8.26 0.56 4.83
N LYS A 58 7.37 0.58 3.85
CA LYS A 58 6.98 1.80 3.13
C LYS A 58 5.65 2.31 3.63
N ILE A 59 5.58 3.62 3.88
CA ILE A 59 4.36 4.32 4.28
C ILE A 59 4.02 5.31 3.16
N ILE A 60 2.88 5.09 2.51
CA ILE A 60 2.40 5.91 1.40
C ILE A 60 1.20 6.72 1.90
N ALA A 61 1.30 8.05 1.84
CA ALA A 61 0.18 8.94 2.13
C ALA A 61 -0.65 9.15 0.86
N PHE A 62 -1.97 8.99 0.98
CA PHE A 62 -2.90 9.24 -0.12
C PHE A 62 -3.33 10.71 -0.08
N PRO A 63 -3.54 11.36 -1.23
CA PRO A 63 -4.06 12.72 -1.31
C PRO A 63 -5.37 12.85 -0.53
N THR A 64 -5.51 13.93 0.23
CA THR A 64 -6.60 14.13 1.21
C THR A 64 -7.98 14.32 0.57
N GLN A 65 -8.04 14.62 -0.73
CA GLN A 65 -9.25 15.12 -1.39
C GLN A 65 -10.11 14.03 -2.04
N GLU A 66 -9.60 12.80 -2.20
CA GLU A 66 -10.31 11.74 -2.93
C GLU A 66 -10.76 10.59 -2.02
N LYS A 67 -12.02 10.19 -2.18
CA LYS A 67 -12.55 8.98 -1.55
C LYS A 67 -11.99 7.76 -2.29
N VAL A 68 -11.11 7.02 -1.62
CA VAL A 68 -10.54 5.78 -2.16
C VAL A 68 -11.37 4.60 -1.69
N THR A 69 -11.86 3.80 -2.64
CA THR A 69 -12.68 2.62 -2.39
C THR A 69 -11.95 1.33 -2.75
N MET A 70 -11.01 1.41 -3.68
CA MET A 70 -10.18 0.28 -4.12
C MET A 70 -8.72 0.71 -4.25
N ILE A 71 -7.82 -0.22 -3.94
CA ILE A 71 -6.38 -0.09 -4.14
C ILE A 71 -5.95 -1.29 -4.97
N ARG A 72 -5.20 -1.03 -6.05
CA ARG A 72 -4.54 -2.08 -6.84
C ARG A 72 -3.03 -1.91 -6.71
N LEU A 73 -2.36 -3.00 -6.31
CA LEU A 73 -0.92 -3.08 -6.18
C LEU A 73 -0.38 -3.93 -7.33
N VAL A 74 0.60 -3.42 -8.06
CA VAL A 74 1.32 -4.17 -9.09
C VAL A 74 2.75 -4.34 -8.63
N LEU A 75 3.11 -5.56 -8.25
CA LEU A 75 4.44 -5.92 -7.79
C LEU A 75 5.27 -6.30 -9.02
N HIS A 76 6.36 -5.58 -9.26
CA HIS A 76 7.34 -5.89 -10.30
C HIS A 76 8.39 -6.87 -9.76
N SER A 77 9.31 -7.30 -10.63
CA SER A 77 10.37 -8.30 -10.33
C SER A 77 11.08 -8.10 -8.99
N CYS A 78 11.58 -9.20 -8.41
CA CYS A 78 12.30 -9.12 -7.15
C CYS A 78 13.75 -8.61 -7.31
N HIS A 79 14.34 -8.19 -6.20
CA HIS A 79 15.80 -8.15 -6.07
C HIS A 79 16.34 -9.57 -5.94
N ALA A 80 17.11 -10.01 -6.93
CA ALA A 80 17.70 -11.34 -6.95
C ALA A 80 18.61 -11.56 -5.74
N ASN A 81 18.47 -12.68 -5.05
CA ASN A 81 19.30 -13.03 -3.90
C ASN A 81 19.28 -14.54 -3.64
N PRO A 82 20.30 -15.08 -2.94
CA PRO A 82 20.42 -16.53 -2.69
C PRO A 82 19.27 -17.13 -1.88
N GLN A 83 18.57 -16.33 -1.06
CA GLN A 83 17.44 -16.80 -0.25
C GLN A 83 16.12 -16.86 -1.05
N ASN A 84 16.12 -16.43 -2.31
CA ASN A 84 14.96 -16.42 -3.20
C ASN A 84 15.33 -16.92 -4.61
N MET A 85 15.73 -18.17 -4.69
CA MET A 85 16.17 -18.83 -5.93
C MET A 85 15.11 -18.86 -7.06
N PHE A 86 13.83 -18.66 -6.72
CA PHE A 86 12.72 -18.72 -7.66
C PHE A 86 12.14 -17.35 -8.00
N GLU A 87 12.89 -16.28 -7.73
CA GLU A 87 12.57 -14.90 -8.12
C GLU A 87 11.17 -14.43 -7.71
N GLN A 88 10.71 -14.89 -6.55
CA GLN A 88 9.38 -14.57 -6.04
C GLN A 88 9.32 -13.16 -5.45
N VAL A 89 8.15 -12.54 -5.49
CA VAL A 89 7.87 -11.25 -4.83
C VAL A 89 6.89 -11.47 -3.68
N GLY A 90 7.11 -10.79 -2.55
CA GLY A 90 6.37 -11.05 -1.33
C GLY A 90 6.22 -9.84 -0.43
N LEU A 91 4.98 -9.59 0.00
CA LEU A 91 4.64 -8.67 1.07
C LEU A 91 4.26 -9.47 2.31
N LEU A 92 4.82 -9.11 3.46
CA LEU A 92 4.45 -9.69 4.74
C LEU A 92 3.17 -9.05 5.29
N SER A 93 2.95 -7.77 5.01
CA SER A 93 1.78 -7.06 5.49
C SER A 93 1.39 -5.93 4.55
N VAL A 94 0.07 -5.75 4.40
CA VAL A 94 -0.57 -4.65 3.68
C VAL A 94 -1.64 -4.08 4.60
N VAL A 95 -1.46 -2.84 5.05
CA VAL A 95 -2.42 -2.17 5.94
C VAL A 95 -2.82 -0.83 5.34
N ALA A 96 -4.12 -0.61 5.14
CA ALA A 96 -4.68 0.69 4.80
C ALA A 96 -5.41 1.25 6.01
N ALA A 97 -5.00 2.42 6.49
CA ALA A 97 -5.59 3.03 7.67
C ALA A 97 -5.82 4.54 7.47
N GLN A 98 -6.88 5.05 8.09
CA GLN A 98 -7.14 6.47 8.20
C GLN A 98 -7.08 6.87 9.68
N ALA A 99 -6.39 7.96 9.98
CA ALA A 99 -6.49 8.55 11.31
C ALA A 99 -7.92 9.06 11.49
N ILE A 100 -8.67 8.47 12.43
CA ILE A 100 -9.99 8.96 12.81
C ILE A 100 -9.76 10.07 13.83
N CYS A 101 -9.78 11.33 13.39
CA CYS A 101 -9.95 12.44 14.32
C CYS A 101 -11.42 12.47 14.73
N ARG A 102 -11.75 11.91 15.90
CA ARG A 102 -13.07 12.16 16.51
C ARG A 102 -13.13 13.66 16.83
N GLY A 103 -14.09 14.36 16.25
CA GLY A 103 -14.34 15.76 16.57
C GLY A 103 -14.55 15.91 18.07
N MET A 104 -13.82 16.84 18.67
CA MET A 104 -14.07 17.28 20.04
C MET A 104 -15.45 17.96 20.04
N GLU A 105 -16.50 17.24 20.46
CA GLU A 105 -17.79 17.86 20.79
C GLU A 105 -17.54 18.87 21.91
N ARG A 106 -17.48 20.15 21.56
CA ARG A 106 -17.64 21.21 22.55
C ARG A 106 -19.10 21.12 23.01
N LYS A 107 -19.35 20.43 24.12
CA LYS A 107 -20.62 20.58 24.85
C LYS A 107 -20.76 22.06 25.17
N GLY A 108 -21.78 22.70 24.59
CA GLY A 108 -22.13 24.08 24.88
C GLY A 108 -22.36 24.24 26.38
N SER A 109 -21.79 25.29 26.96
CA SER A 109 -22.06 25.71 28.32
C SER A 109 -23.53 26.12 28.43
N PRO A 110 -24.28 25.64 29.45
CA PRO A 110 -25.60 26.18 29.72
C PRO A 110 -25.46 27.61 30.24
N VAL A 111 -26.24 28.52 29.65
CA VAL A 111 -26.47 29.90 30.12
C VAL A 111 -27.37 29.87 31.34
#